data_AF-A0A534NMI0-F1
#
_entry.id   AF-A0A534NMI0-F1
#
_cell.length_a   1.000
_cell.length_b   1.000
_cell.length_c   1.000
_cell.angle_alpha   90.00
_cell.angle_beta   90.00
_cell.angle_gamma   90.00
#
_symmetry.space_group_name_H-M   'P 1'
#
loop_
_entity.id
_entity.type
_entity.pdbx_description
1 polymer ?
#
loop_
_entity_poly.entity_id
_entity_poly.type
_entity_poly.pdbx_seq_one_letter_code
_entity_poly.pdbx_strand_id
1 'polypeptide(L)'
;MIAAAYFAAKASEQSQLLAGARTEMQQNVQAVSQLQSRMATVDGDLARLRTAGRTTVILKPAASKAPRKGADTVASSWGAATWGEQSDGKTWIRMDAYGLAPAPQGKGYDVWFEGADGNVVEVAKLDPAQDGSAFAEGKDLPGVDKGKRILVSLDEEEAKKPG
;
A
#
# COMPACT_ATOMS: atom_id res chain seq x y z
N MET A 1 56.37 21.06 -37.23
CA MET A 1 55.27 20.13 -36.95
C MET A 1 54.82 20.07 -35.47
N ILE A 2 55.42 20.82 -34.54
CA ILE A 2 55.09 20.72 -33.09
C ILE A 2 53.83 21.54 -32.71
N ALA A 3 53.60 22.68 -33.36
CA ALA A 3 52.45 23.53 -33.06
C ALA A 3 51.09 22.87 -33.39
N ALA A 4 50.98 22.16 -34.52
CA ALA A 4 49.74 21.50 -34.94
C ALA A 4 49.31 20.37 -33.99
N ALA A 5 50.27 19.61 -33.44
CA ALA A 5 50.00 18.54 -32.47
C ALA A 5 49.50 19.10 -31.12
N TYR A 6 50.03 20.25 -30.68
CA TYR A 6 49.58 20.90 -29.45
C TYR A 6 48.15 21.43 -29.54
N PHE A 7 47.78 22.06 -30.66
CA PHE A 7 46.40 22.52 -30.87
C PHE A 7 45.40 21.36 -31.01
N ALA A 8 45.80 20.25 -31.64
CA ALA A 8 44.98 19.05 -31.71
C ALA A 8 44.76 18.41 -30.33
N ALA A 9 45.80 18.37 -29.47
CA ALA A 9 45.68 17.86 -28.10
C ALA A 9 44.73 18.73 -27.25
N LYS A 10 44.87 20.06 -27.31
CA LYS A 10 43.97 21.01 -26.64
C LYS A 10 42.51 20.91 -27.11
N ALA A 11 42.30 20.75 -28.42
CA ALA A 11 40.96 20.57 -28.97
C ALA A 11 40.32 19.23 -28.57
N SER A 12 41.12 18.16 -28.49
CA SER A 12 40.69 16.84 -28.02
C SER A 12 40.31 16.87 -26.54
N GLU A 13 41.11 17.53 -25.70
CA GLU A 13 40.84 17.68 -24.26
C GLU A 13 39.54 18.47 -24.01
N GLN A 14 39.31 19.56 -24.76
CA GLN A 14 38.05 20.30 -24.71
C GLN A 14 36.85 19.48 -25.20
N SER A 15 37.03 18.67 -26.25
CA SER A 15 35.99 17.78 -26.76
C SER A 15 35.61 16.69 -25.76
N GLN A 16 36.59 16.12 -25.05
CA GLN A 16 36.36 15.14 -24.00
C GLN A 16 35.64 15.74 -22.79
N LEU A 17 36.01 16.95 -22.36
CA LEU A 17 35.30 17.67 -21.30
C LEU A 17 33.85 17.98 -21.68
N LEU A 18 33.62 18.41 -22.93
CA LEU A 18 32.26 18.65 -23.45
C LEU A 18 31.44 17.36 -23.57
N ALA A 19 32.05 16.25 -23.97
CA ALA A 19 31.39 14.95 -24.03
C ALA A 19 31.01 14.43 -22.63
N GLY A 20 31.90 14.60 -21.65
CA GLY A 20 31.64 14.31 -20.24
C GLY A 20 30.49 15.16 -19.70
N ALA A 21 30.54 16.48 -19.89
CA ALA A 21 29.50 17.40 -19.46
C ALA A 21 28.14 17.11 -20.10
N ARG A 22 28.09 16.71 -21.38
CA ARG A 22 26.84 16.30 -22.05
C ARG A 22 26.26 15.02 -21.45
N THR A 23 27.12 14.06 -21.12
CA THR A 23 26.70 12.78 -20.52
C THR A 23 26.14 13.01 -19.12
N GLU A 24 26.83 13.81 -18.30
CA GLU A 24 26.36 14.21 -16.97
C GLU A 24 25.04 14.99 -17.05
N MET A 25 24.91 15.92 -18.00
CA MET A 25 23.68 16.67 -18.19
C MET A 25 22.51 15.77 -18.59
N GLN A 26 22.72 14.78 -19.45
CA GLN A 26 21.69 13.79 -19.81
C GLN A 26 21.26 12.94 -18.63
N GLN A 27 22.22 12.48 -17.80
CA GLN A 27 21.92 11.77 -16.56
C GLN A 27 21.14 12.65 -15.58
N ASN A 28 21.51 13.92 -15.45
CA ASN A 28 20.82 14.87 -14.58
C ASN A 28 19.38 15.14 -15.06
N VAL A 29 19.15 15.29 -16.37
CA VAL A 29 17.81 15.45 -16.93
C VAL A 29 16.93 14.22 -16.66
N GLN A 30 17.49 13.02 -16.76
CA GLN A 30 16.77 11.79 -16.42
C GLN A 30 16.48 11.68 -14.92
N ALA A 31 17.42 12.06 -14.05
CA ALA A 31 17.21 12.09 -12.61
C ALA A 31 16.10 13.10 -12.22
N VAL A 32 16.12 14.28 -12.84
CA VAL A 32 15.09 15.32 -12.62
C VAL A 32 13.72 14.85 -13.09
N SER A 33 13.61 14.20 -14.25
CA SER A 33 12.32 13.69 -14.74
C SER A 33 11.76 12.57 -13.86
N GLN A 34 12.62 11.70 -13.31
CA GLN A 34 12.23 10.69 -12.33
C GLN A 34 11.79 11.31 -10.99
N LEU A 35 12.43 12.39 -10.56
CA LEU A 35 12.00 13.12 -9.36
C LEU A 35 10.66 13.82 -9.57
N GLN A 36 10.44 14.42 -10.74
CA GLN A 36 9.16 15.03 -11.10
C GLN A 36 8.03 14.01 -11.11
N SER A 37 8.25 12.81 -11.67
CA SER A 37 7.22 11.76 -11.66
C SER A 37 6.91 11.28 -10.25
N ARG A 38 7.93 11.11 -9.39
CA ARG A 38 7.74 10.78 -7.97
C ARG A 38 6.97 11.87 -7.22
N MET A 39 7.27 13.15 -7.46
CA MET A 39 6.54 14.25 -6.84
C MET A 39 5.07 14.27 -7.27
N ALA A 40 4.78 14.05 -8.56
CA ALA A 40 3.40 13.96 -9.04
C ALA A 40 2.62 12.81 -8.38
N THR A 41 3.26 11.65 -8.16
CA THR A 41 2.65 10.54 -7.42
C THR A 41 2.36 10.93 -5.98
N VAL A 42 3.31 11.56 -5.28
CA VAL A 42 3.13 11.99 -3.88
C VAL A 42 2.05 13.05 -3.74
N ASP A 43 1.97 14.02 -4.66
CA ASP A 43 0.91 15.03 -4.68
C ASP A 43 -0.47 14.39 -4.91
N GLY A 44 -0.53 13.38 -5.81
CA GLY A 44 -1.74 12.60 -6.03
C GLY A 44 -2.17 11.81 -4.79
N ASP A 45 -1.23 11.16 -4.12
CA ASP A 45 -1.49 10.43 -2.87
C ASP A 45 -1.91 11.38 -1.74
N LEU A 46 -1.31 12.57 -1.64
CA LEU A 46 -1.68 13.58 -0.64
C LEU A 46 -3.09 14.13 -0.89
N ALA A 47 -3.44 14.43 -2.14
CA ALA A 47 -4.77 14.86 -2.51
C ALA A 47 -5.82 13.78 -2.18
N ARG A 48 -5.51 12.52 -2.46
CA ARG A 48 -6.33 11.34 -2.13
C ARG A 48 -6.52 11.18 -0.62
N LEU A 49 -5.49 11.42 0.17
CA LEU A 49 -5.56 11.32 1.64
C LEU A 49 -6.33 12.48 2.28
N ARG A 50 -6.34 13.68 1.69
CA ARG A 50 -7.08 14.84 2.22
C ARG A 50 -8.60 14.65 2.23
N THR A 51 -9.14 13.88 1.29
CA THR A 51 -10.59 13.59 1.18
C THR A 51 -10.96 12.22 1.74
N ALA A 52 -9.98 11.46 2.22
CA ALA A 52 -10.21 10.12 2.74
C ALA A 52 -11.03 10.14 4.03
N GLY A 53 -12.04 9.27 4.11
CA GLY A 53 -12.67 8.93 5.38
C GLY A 53 -11.77 7.97 6.17
N ARG A 54 -11.73 8.13 7.49
CA ARG A 54 -11.00 7.23 8.39
C ARG A 54 -11.92 6.77 9.51
N THR A 55 -11.95 5.46 9.76
CA THR A 55 -12.59 4.89 10.96
C THR A 55 -11.69 3.89 11.65
N THR A 56 -11.82 3.82 12.97
CA THR A 56 -11.18 2.79 13.77
C THR A 56 -12.06 1.54 13.71
N VAL A 57 -11.49 0.41 13.33
CA VAL A 57 -12.17 -0.88 13.25
C VAL A 57 -11.70 -1.74 14.42
N ILE A 58 -12.57 -1.91 15.42
CA ILE A 58 -12.26 -2.86 16.50
C ILE A 58 -12.40 -4.27 15.93
N LEU A 59 -11.29 -5.00 15.81
CA LEU A 59 -11.30 -6.40 15.38
C LEU A 59 -11.77 -7.22 16.57
N LYS A 60 -13.08 -7.48 16.64
CA LYS A 60 -13.61 -8.39 17.65
C LYS A 60 -13.23 -9.81 17.24
N PRO A 61 -12.50 -10.57 18.08
CA PRO A 61 -12.35 -12.00 17.85
C PRO A 61 -13.76 -12.62 17.78
N ALA A 62 -14.00 -13.50 16.82
CA ALA A 62 -15.21 -14.30 16.79
C ALA A 62 -15.34 -14.99 18.16
N ALA A 63 -16.50 -14.86 18.80
CA ALA A 63 -16.73 -15.40 20.14
C ALA A 63 -16.33 -16.88 20.17
N SER A 64 -15.23 -17.22 20.84
CA SER A 64 -14.80 -18.61 20.94
C SER A 64 -15.84 -19.37 21.77
N LYS A 65 -16.34 -20.49 21.26
CA LYS A 65 -17.29 -21.36 21.98
C LYS A 65 -16.70 -22.00 23.26
N ALA A 66 -15.43 -21.77 23.56
CA ALA A 66 -14.80 -22.19 24.80
C ALA A 66 -13.71 -21.19 25.23
N PRO A 67 -13.73 -20.70 26.48
CA PRO A 67 -12.60 -19.98 27.04
C PRO A 67 -11.48 -20.99 27.31
N ARG A 68 -10.36 -20.91 26.58
CA ARG A 68 -9.15 -21.66 26.96
C ARG A 68 -8.60 -21.02 28.25
N LYS A 69 -8.65 -21.78 29.34
CA LYS A 69 -8.08 -21.41 30.63
C LYS A 69 -6.58 -21.13 30.46
N GLY A 70 -6.14 -19.91 30.78
CA GLY A 70 -4.77 -19.42 30.56
C GLY A 70 -4.61 -18.39 29.44
N ALA A 71 -5.69 -18.05 28.72
CA ALA A 71 -5.72 -16.89 27.83
C ALA A 71 -5.92 -15.59 28.64
N ASP A 72 -4.96 -15.26 29.50
CA ASP A 72 -4.84 -13.89 29.99
C ASP A 72 -4.57 -13.00 28.79
N THR A 73 -5.54 -12.16 28.45
CA THR A 73 -5.35 -10.96 27.61
C THR A 73 -4.51 -11.18 26.35
N VAL A 74 -5.06 -11.89 25.36
CA VAL A 74 -4.68 -11.54 23.97
C VAL A 74 -5.07 -10.08 23.84
N ALA A 75 -4.09 -9.17 23.85
CA ALA A 75 -4.31 -7.77 23.55
C ALA A 75 -5.23 -7.73 22.35
N SER A 76 -6.46 -7.23 22.54
CA SER A 76 -7.52 -7.34 21.54
C SER A 76 -6.97 -6.82 20.22
N SER A 77 -6.79 -7.71 19.24
CA SER A 77 -6.34 -7.30 17.92
C SER A 77 -7.26 -6.17 17.46
N TRP A 78 -6.70 -5.17 16.80
CA TRP A 78 -7.47 -4.02 16.34
C TRP A 78 -6.93 -3.56 15.01
N GLY A 79 -7.77 -2.84 14.25
CA GLY A 79 -7.38 -2.32 12.96
C GLY A 79 -7.90 -0.91 12.74
N ALA A 80 -7.32 -0.23 11.77
CA ALA A 80 -7.82 1.02 11.24
C ALA A 80 -8.11 0.82 9.76
N ALA A 81 -9.34 1.13 9.36
CA ALA A 81 -9.70 1.18 7.96
C ALA A 81 -9.67 2.64 7.50
N THR A 82 -8.89 2.91 6.47
CA THR A 82 -8.89 4.19 5.77
C THR A 82 -9.45 3.96 4.38
N TRP A 83 -10.38 4.79 3.93
CA TRP A 83 -10.97 4.63 2.60
C TRP A 83 -11.10 5.98 1.91
N GLY A 84 -11.29 5.93 0.61
CA GLY A 84 -11.65 7.10 -0.17
C GLY A 84 -12.18 6.71 -1.53
N GLU A 85 -12.65 7.72 -2.25
CA GLU A 85 -13.15 7.58 -3.60
C GLU A 85 -12.08 7.98 -4.62
N GLN A 86 -12.07 7.27 -5.74
CA GLN A 86 -11.31 7.58 -6.94
C GLN A 86 -12.17 8.45 -7.86
N SER A 87 -11.53 9.13 -8.81
CA SER A 87 -12.22 10.03 -9.75
C SER A 87 -13.25 9.34 -10.66
N ASP A 88 -13.19 8.02 -10.79
CA ASP A 88 -14.11 7.18 -11.56
C ASP A 88 -15.30 6.66 -10.73
N GLY A 89 -15.43 7.09 -9.47
CA GLY A 89 -16.49 6.66 -8.55
C GLY A 89 -16.24 5.30 -7.90
N LYS A 90 -15.09 4.67 -8.14
CA LYS A 90 -14.65 3.49 -7.39
C LYS A 90 -14.00 3.91 -6.08
N THR A 91 -13.76 2.94 -5.21
CA THR A 91 -13.15 3.19 -3.92
C THR A 91 -11.90 2.38 -3.72
N TRP A 92 -11.15 2.85 -2.73
CA TRP A 92 -10.04 2.13 -2.19
C TRP A 92 -10.22 2.00 -0.69
N ILE A 93 -9.75 0.88 -0.16
CA ILE A 93 -9.78 0.60 1.27
C ILE A 93 -8.40 0.10 1.66
N ARG A 94 -7.80 0.77 2.63
CA ARG A 94 -6.58 0.39 3.33
C ARG A 94 -6.95 -0.14 4.72
N MET A 95 -6.40 -1.29 5.08
CA MET A 95 -6.48 -1.86 6.42
C MET A 95 -5.10 -1.89 7.04
N ASP A 96 -4.95 -1.25 8.20
CA ASP A 96 -3.79 -1.38 9.08
C ASP A 96 -4.23 -2.17 10.31
N ALA A 97 -3.71 -3.37 10.52
CA ALA A 97 -4.06 -4.25 11.63
C ALA A 97 -2.89 -4.45 12.59
N TYR A 98 -3.21 -4.59 13.88
CA TYR A 98 -2.25 -4.69 14.97
C TYR A 98 -2.65 -5.79 15.96
N GLY A 99 -1.66 -6.48 16.50
CA GLY A 99 -1.87 -7.57 17.46
C GLY A 99 -2.43 -8.84 16.84
N LEU A 100 -2.26 -9.04 15.52
CA LEU A 100 -2.65 -10.28 14.86
C LEU A 100 -1.71 -11.42 15.24
N ALA A 101 -2.29 -12.58 15.57
CA ALA A 101 -1.51 -13.80 15.74
C ALA A 101 -1.03 -14.28 14.36
N PRO A 102 0.15 -14.94 14.25
CA PRO A 102 0.60 -15.55 13.00
C PRO A 102 -0.48 -16.46 12.40
N ALA A 103 -0.69 -16.36 11.10
CA ALA A 103 -1.65 -17.23 10.42
C ALA A 103 -1.12 -18.69 10.45
N PRO A 104 -1.98 -19.70 10.74
CA PRO A 104 -1.56 -21.08 10.64
C PRO A 104 -1.13 -21.44 9.21
N GLN A 105 -0.30 -22.49 9.07
CA GLN A 105 0.26 -22.87 7.78
C GLN A 105 -0.83 -23.11 6.72
N GLY A 106 -0.73 -22.40 5.58
CA GLY A 106 -1.69 -22.48 4.48
C GLY A 106 -2.96 -21.64 4.66
N LYS A 107 -3.05 -20.81 5.71
CA LYS A 107 -4.19 -19.91 5.97
C LYS A 107 -3.78 -18.45 5.87
N GLY A 108 -4.74 -17.57 5.60
CA GLY A 108 -4.56 -16.13 5.57
C GLY A 108 -5.64 -15.38 6.33
N TYR A 109 -5.36 -14.12 6.67
CA TYR A 109 -6.39 -13.19 7.10
C TYR A 109 -6.93 -12.45 5.88
N ASP A 110 -8.22 -12.53 5.62
CA ASP A 110 -8.87 -11.85 4.51
C ASP A 110 -9.66 -10.64 5.02
N VAL A 111 -9.55 -9.54 4.29
CA VAL A 111 -10.33 -8.33 4.52
C VAL A 111 -11.45 -8.30 3.50
N TRP A 112 -12.68 -8.12 3.98
CA TRP A 112 -13.89 -8.10 3.17
C TRP A 112 -14.60 -6.76 3.29
N PHE A 113 -15.23 -6.34 2.21
CA PHE A 113 -16.13 -5.19 2.17
C PHE A 113 -17.53 -5.65 1.77
N GLU A 114 -18.50 -5.46 2.66
CA GLU A 114 -19.92 -5.68 2.42
C GLU A 114 -20.56 -4.38 1.96
N GLY A 115 -21.06 -4.38 0.72
CA GLY A 115 -21.87 -3.31 0.17
C GLY A 115 -23.27 -3.23 0.78
N ALA A 116 -23.95 -2.11 0.59
CA ALA A 116 -25.31 -1.83 1.01
C ALA A 116 -26.33 -2.70 0.26
N ASP A 117 -25.96 -3.18 -0.93
CA ASP A 117 -26.67 -4.19 -1.72
C ASP A 117 -26.46 -5.62 -1.20
N GLY A 118 -25.64 -5.81 -0.16
CA GLY A 118 -25.29 -7.11 0.40
C GLY A 118 -24.18 -7.84 -0.36
N ASN A 119 -23.63 -7.26 -1.42
CA ASN A 119 -22.51 -7.85 -2.13
C ASN A 119 -21.25 -7.73 -1.31
N VAL A 120 -20.64 -8.87 -0.97
CA VAL A 120 -19.34 -8.90 -0.31
C VAL A 120 -18.23 -9.09 -1.35
N VAL A 121 -17.18 -8.29 -1.26
CA VAL A 121 -16.00 -8.37 -2.11
C VAL A 121 -14.75 -8.49 -1.25
N GLU A 122 -13.77 -9.26 -1.72
CA GLU A 122 -12.45 -9.29 -1.10
C GLU A 122 -11.76 -7.96 -1.35
N VAL A 123 -11.24 -7.34 -0.29
CA VAL A 123 -10.46 -6.11 -0.36
C VAL A 123 -9.00 -6.47 -0.57
N ALA A 124 -8.45 -7.27 0.35
CA ALA A 124 -7.06 -7.71 0.33
C ALA A 124 -6.81 -8.79 1.39
N LYS A 125 -5.64 -9.45 1.31
CA LYS A 125 -5.14 -10.36 2.34
C LYS A 125 -4.14 -9.66 3.26
N LEU A 126 -4.26 -9.88 4.56
CA LEU A 126 -3.33 -9.44 5.58
C LEU A 126 -2.35 -10.57 5.89
N ASP A 127 -1.05 -10.27 5.78
CA ASP A 127 0.03 -11.15 6.19
C ASP A 127 0.67 -10.60 7.47
N PRO A 128 0.44 -11.22 8.64
CA PRO A 128 1.00 -10.75 9.90
C PRO A 128 2.53 -10.89 9.94
N ALA A 129 3.20 -9.77 10.20
CA ALA A 129 4.60 -9.76 10.56
C ALA A 129 4.82 -10.38 11.95
N GLN A 130 6.10 -10.62 12.30
CA GLN A 130 6.48 -11.22 13.59
C GLN A 130 6.03 -10.39 14.81
N ASP A 131 5.81 -9.08 14.64
CA ASP A 131 5.31 -8.17 15.67
C ASP A 131 3.76 -8.11 15.72
N GLY A 132 3.08 -8.90 14.91
CA GLY A 132 1.63 -8.95 14.80
C GLY A 132 1.00 -7.76 14.06
N SER A 133 1.81 -6.96 13.36
CA SER A 133 1.31 -5.93 12.43
C SER A 133 1.00 -6.54 11.06
N ALA A 134 -0.02 -6.02 10.39
CA ALA A 134 -0.29 -6.34 8.99
C ALA A 134 -0.88 -5.12 8.27
N PHE A 135 -0.56 -4.98 6.99
CA PHE A 135 -1.08 -3.92 6.15
C PHE A 135 -1.51 -4.48 4.80
N ALA A 136 -2.68 -4.04 4.33
CA ALA A 136 -3.17 -4.37 3.00
C ALA A 136 -4.05 -3.27 2.43
N GLU A 137 -4.07 -3.14 1.10
CA GLU A 137 -4.89 -2.18 0.38
C GLU A 137 -5.60 -2.85 -0.80
N GLY A 138 -6.91 -2.67 -0.88
CA GLY A 138 -7.73 -2.98 -2.04
C GLY A 138 -8.11 -1.71 -2.80
N LYS A 139 -8.16 -1.82 -4.13
CA LYS A 139 -8.55 -0.74 -5.06
C LYS A 139 -9.66 -1.24 -5.98
N ASP A 140 -10.23 -0.31 -6.75
CA ASP A 140 -11.29 -0.60 -7.72
C ASP A 140 -12.55 -1.23 -7.08
N LEU A 141 -12.80 -0.90 -5.81
CA LEU A 141 -13.92 -1.42 -5.04
C LEU A 141 -15.19 -0.60 -5.32
N PRO A 142 -16.39 -1.15 -5.03
CA PRO A 142 -17.64 -0.38 -5.12
C PRO A 142 -17.62 0.89 -4.25
N GLY A 143 -18.40 1.92 -4.64
CA GLY A 143 -18.61 3.18 -3.90
C GLY A 143 -18.81 3.01 -2.38
N VAL A 144 -18.27 3.93 -1.54
CA VAL A 144 -18.35 3.81 -0.06
C VAL A 144 -19.71 4.26 0.44
N ASP A 145 -20.38 5.14 -0.31
CA ASP A 145 -21.82 5.42 -0.20
C ASP A 145 -22.68 4.15 -0.36
N LYS A 146 -22.15 3.14 -1.04
CA LYS A 146 -22.71 1.78 -1.12
C LYS A 146 -22.07 0.82 -0.14
N GLY A 147 -21.35 1.27 0.89
CA GLY A 147 -20.68 0.41 1.87
C GLY A 147 -21.47 0.27 3.16
N LYS A 148 -21.49 -0.94 3.73
CA LYS A 148 -22.16 -1.23 5.01
C LYS A 148 -21.18 -1.65 6.10
N ARG A 149 -20.22 -2.53 5.79
CA ARG A 149 -19.30 -3.12 6.79
C ARG A 149 -17.95 -3.50 6.18
N ILE A 150 -16.89 -3.40 6.98
CA ILE A 150 -15.58 -4.02 6.72
C ILE A 150 -15.41 -5.15 7.73
N LEU A 151 -15.00 -6.32 7.26
CA LEU A 151 -14.79 -7.51 8.09
C LEU A 151 -13.39 -8.06 7.86
N VAL A 152 -12.82 -8.67 8.89
CA VAL A 152 -11.57 -9.44 8.79
C VAL A 152 -11.85 -10.85 9.30
N SER A 153 -11.50 -11.86 8.52
CA SER A 153 -11.64 -13.27 8.89
C SER A 153 -10.31 -14.00 8.72
N LEU A 154 -10.03 -14.97 9.59
CA LEU A 154 -8.99 -15.96 9.35
C LEU A 154 -9.62 -17.13 8.60
N ASP A 155 -9.00 -17.63 7.53
CA ASP A 155 -9.41 -18.81 6.75
C ASP A 155 -9.51 -20.09 7.64
N GLU A 156 -10.52 -20.19 8.50
CA GLU A 156 -11.01 -21.47 9.00
C GLU A 156 -11.93 -22.10 7.94
N GLU A 157 -12.03 -23.43 7.96
CA GLU A 157 -12.83 -24.25 7.03
C GLU A 157 -14.33 -23.85 7.01
N GLU A 158 -14.75 -22.94 7.90
CA GLU A 158 -16.08 -22.34 7.99
C GLU A 158 -16.08 -20.79 7.97
N ALA A 159 -14.94 -20.12 7.74
CA ALA A 159 -14.86 -18.68 7.54
C ALA A 159 -15.37 -18.31 6.14
N LYS A 160 -16.65 -18.60 5.90
CA LYS A 160 -17.34 -18.16 4.70
C LYS A 160 -17.19 -16.64 4.59
N LYS A 161 -16.97 -16.15 3.36
CA LYS A 161 -17.33 -14.80 2.94
C LYS A 161 -18.53 -14.35 3.77
N PRO A 162 -18.42 -13.26 4.56
CA PRO A 162 -19.53 -12.80 5.38
C PRO A 162 -20.80 -12.70 4.52
N GLY A 163 -21.85 -13.43 4.88
CA GLY A 163 -23.09 -13.57 4.09
C GLY A 163 -24.14 -14.31 4.88
#